data_AF-A0A0F7LNJ2-F1
#
_entry.id   AF-A0A0F7LNJ2-F1
#
_cell.length_a   1.000
_cell.length_b   1.000
_cell.length_c   1.000
_cell.angle_alpha   90.00
_cell.angle_beta   90.00
_cell.angle_gamma   90.00
#
_symmetry.space_group_name_H-M   'P 1'
#
loop_
_entity.id
_entity.type
_entity.pdbx_description
1 polymer ?
#
loop_
_entity_poly.entity_id
_entity_poly.type
_entity_poly.pdbx_seq_one_letter_code
_entity_poly.pdbx_strand_id
1 'polypeptide(L)'
;MNAVFRVQEGNRNKTIRDFSDSNSDDLIVSYTPSEAVKSDLRKRNLLSEFPCLTLRLIKHIDRNGEYILATTLVERGYYEVEAFHDLYHHRWNIEELYNLSKSILCIEDFHSQSEKGVKQEIQAHILLLNLTRISENDINHRGNDSDCIDSRENKQKLNFKNGLFLVVRHLSLLIQGIKKHLKSFYCALSEGLAGMTHRVSPGRHYPQKSMRPRTRWNSFDAPARV
;
A
#
# COMPACT_ATOMS: atom_id res chain seq x y z
N MET A 1 20.44 -9.70 -1.71
CA MET A 1 19.00 -9.37 -1.63
C MET A 1 18.88 -8.17 -0.71
N ASN A 2 18.32 -7.06 -1.17
CA ASN A 2 18.20 -5.84 -0.36
C ASN A 2 16.82 -5.75 0.27
N ALA A 3 16.76 -5.28 1.52
CA ALA A 3 15.50 -5.19 2.26
C ALA A 3 15.43 -3.93 3.11
N VAL A 4 14.21 -3.46 3.34
CA VAL A 4 13.86 -2.41 4.31
C VAL A 4 12.65 -2.91 5.09
N PHE A 5 12.75 -2.94 6.41
CA PHE A 5 11.66 -3.39 7.28
C PHE A 5 11.57 -2.53 8.52
N ARG A 6 10.34 -2.24 8.96
CA ARG A 6 10.11 -1.62 10.26
C ARG A 6 10.35 -2.64 11.35
N VAL A 7 11.10 -2.22 12.33
CA VAL A 7 11.46 -3.01 13.49
C VAL A 7 10.48 -2.73 14.62
N GLN A 8 10.09 -3.78 15.34
CA GLN A 8 9.34 -3.61 16.58
C GLN A 8 10.30 -3.28 17.71
N GLU A 9 10.02 -2.18 18.40
CA GLU A 9 10.65 -1.86 19.67
C GLU A 9 10.23 -2.88 20.73
N GLY A 10 11.21 -3.40 21.46
CA GLY A 10 10.95 -4.35 22.53
C GLY A 10 12.21 -4.93 23.14
N ASN A 11 12.05 -5.57 24.30
CA ASN A 11 13.16 -6.11 25.09
C ASN A 11 13.88 -7.32 24.46
N ARG A 12 13.42 -7.81 23.31
CA ARG A 12 13.94 -9.04 22.68
C ARG A 12 15.25 -8.84 21.93
N ASN A 13 15.54 -7.62 21.49
CA ASN A 13 16.76 -7.32 20.75
C ASN A 13 17.50 -6.16 21.40
N LYS A 14 18.61 -6.49 22.06
CA LYS A 14 19.45 -5.52 22.75
C LYS A 14 20.01 -4.47 21.81
N THR A 15 20.48 -4.84 20.62
CA THR A 15 21.05 -3.90 19.63
C THR A 15 20.03 -2.86 19.16
N ILE A 16 18.78 -3.27 18.95
CA ILE A 16 17.71 -2.34 18.56
C ILE A 16 17.35 -1.42 19.72
N ARG A 17 17.29 -1.96 20.94
CA ARG A 17 17.02 -1.18 22.14
C ARG A 17 18.11 -0.13 22.40
N ASP A 18 19.37 -0.56 22.37
CA ASP A 18 20.53 0.32 22.55
C ASP A 18 20.55 1.44 21.50
N PHE A 19 20.10 1.16 20.27
CA PHE A 19 19.91 2.17 19.21
C PHE A 19 18.72 3.10 19.47
N SER A 20 17.56 2.57 19.88
CA SER A 20 16.39 3.36 20.24
C SER A 20 16.68 4.34 21.39
N ASP A 21 17.40 3.88 22.41
CA ASP A 21 17.83 4.69 23.57
C ASP A 21 18.95 5.69 23.21
N SER A 22 19.58 5.55 22.03
CA SER A 22 20.64 6.46 21.58
C SER A 22 20.08 7.74 20.92
N ASN A 23 20.87 8.82 20.98
CA ASN A 23 20.60 10.07 20.26
C ASN A 23 20.96 10.01 18.75
N SER A 24 21.30 8.83 18.22
CA SER A 24 21.69 8.68 16.81
C SER A 24 20.48 8.32 15.96
N ASP A 25 20.26 9.07 14.88
CA ASP A 25 19.15 8.78 13.95
C ASP A 25 19.54 7.79 12.84
N ASP A 26 20.84 7.58 12.62
CA ASP A 26 21.37 6.64 11.62
C ASP A 26 22.59 5.90 12.19
N LEU A 27 22.51 4.59 12.30
CA LEU A 27 23.60 3.75 12.79
C LEU A 27 23.74 2.45 12.01
N ILE A 28 24.96 2.10 11.64
CA ILE A 28 25.26 0.77 11.08
C ILE A 28 25.66 -0.16 12.23
N VAL A 29 24.94 -1.28 12.34
CA VAL A 29 25.11 -2.27 13.40
C VAL A 29 25.38 -3.65 12.83
N SER A 30 26.11 -4.46 13.60
CA SER A 30 26.28 -5.88 13.35
C SER A 30 25.26 -6.63 14.18
N TYR A 31 24.25 -7.19 13.52
CA TYR A 31 23.15 -7.89 14.16
C TYR A 31 23.38 -9.40 14.17
N THR A 32 23.38 -9.97 15.38
CA THR A 32 23.35 -11.41 15.59
C THR A 32 22.04 -11.79 16.30
N PRO A 33 21.27 -12.78 15.78
CA PRO A 33 20.06 -13.26 16.46
C PRO A 33 20.38 -13.80 17.86
N SER A 34 19.50 -13.55 18.84
CA SER A 34 19.64 -14.14 20.18
C SER A 34 19.36 -15.65 20.16
N GLU A 35 19.86 -16.39 21.15
CA GLU A 35 19.63 -17.85 21.24
C GLU A 35 18.15 -18.23 21.28
N ALA A 36 17.31 -17.40 21.92
CA ALA A 36 15.86 -17.59 21.91
C ALA A 36 15.28 -17.52 20.48
N VAL A 37 15.73 -16.55 19.68
CA VAL A 37 15.33 -16.41 18.27
C VAL A 37 15.86 -17.56 17.43
N LYS A 38 17.11 -17.99 17.63
CA LYS A 38 17.68 -19.15 16.93
C LYS A 38 16.90 -20.44 17.23
N SER A 39 16.52 -20.65 18.49
CA SER A 39 15.71 -21.80 18.90
C SER A 39 14.33 -21.82 18.23
N ASP A 40 13.64 -20.68 18.18
CA ASP A 40 12.33 -20.56 17.51
C ASP A 40 12.43 -20.78 15.99
N LEU A 41 13.46 -20.22 15.34
CA LEU A 41 13.69 -20.39 13.91
C LEU A 41 14.02 -21.84 13.53
N ARG A 42 14.78 -22.55 14.37
CA ARG A 42 15.04 -23.99 14.21
C ARG A 42 13.77 -24.82 14.36
N LYS A 43 12.94 -24.55 15.37
CA LYS A 43 11.66 -25.26 15.58
C LYS A 43 10.72 -25.13 14.39
N ARG A 44 10.77 -23.99 13.69
CA ARG A 44 9.96 -23.73 12.49
C ARG A 44 10.61 -24.23 11.18
N ASN A 45 11.80 -24.85 11.25
CA ASN A 45 12.58 -25.30 10.09
C ASN A 45 12.82 -24.19 9.05
N LEU A 46 12.99 -22.94 9.51
CA LEU A 46 13.19 -21.79 8.60
C LEU A 46 14.67 -21.55 8.29
N LEU A 47 15.54 -21.74 9.28
CA LEU A 47 16.97 -21.47 9.17
C LEU A 47 17.78 -22.44 10.03
N SER A 48 18.87 -22.95 9.47
CA SER A 48 19.84 -23.83 10.15
C SER A 48 21.09 -23.07 10.59
N GLU A 49 21.48 -22.05 9.82
CA GLU A 49 22.63 -21.18 10.05
C GLU A 49 22.17 -19.76 10.40
N PHE A 50 22.96 -19.08 11.24
CA PHE A 50 22.65 -17.75 11.76
C PHE A 50 23.85 -16.82 11.60
N PRO A 51 24.19 -16.41 10.36
CA PRO A 51 25.29 -15.50 10.12
C PRO A 51 25.01 -14.14 10.78
N CYS A 52 26.08 -13.43 11.11
CA CYS A 52 25.96 -12.04 11.52
C CYS A 52 25.53 -11.19 10.33
N LEU A 53 24.55 -10.31 10.51
CA LEU A 53 24.00 -9.45 9.46
C LEU A 53 24.41 -8.01 9.72
N THR A 54 25.00 -7.36 8.73
CA THR A 54 25.23 -5.91 8.81
C THR A 54 23.95 -5.20 8.41
N LEU A 55 23.44 -4.35 9.29
CA LEU A 55 22.20 -3.60 9.09
C LEU A 55 22.44 -2.12 9.35
N ARG A 56 21.83 -1.25 8.57
CA ARG A 56 21.68 0.17 8.90
C ARG A 56 20.33 0.37 9.55
N LEU A 57 20.35 0.94 10.75
CA LEU A 57 19.18 1.34 11.51
C LEU A 57 18.96 2.83 11.32
N ILE A 58 17.71 3.19 11.03
CA ILE A 58 17.30 4.56 10.76
C ILE A 58 16.09 4.86 11.64
N LYS A 59 16.20 5.89 12.46
CA LYS A 59 15.14 6.39 13.32
C LYS A 59 14.35 7.44 12.55
N HIS A 60 13.03 7.34 12.58
CA HIS A 60 12.15 8.33 12.00
C HIS A 60 11.08 8.73 13.01
N ILE A 61 10.84 10.03 13.12
CA ILE A 61 9.86 10.60 14.04
C ILE A 61 8.79 11.30 13.21
N ASP A 62 7.56 10.80 13.32
CA ASP A 62 6.37 11.43 12.73
C ASP A 62 5.34 11.74 13.83
N ARG A 63 4.23 12.37 13.46
CA ARG A 63 3.12 12.74 14.36
C ARG A 63 2.50 11.56 15.12
N ASN A 64 2.69 10.34 14.61
CA ASN A 64 2.20 9.09 15.23
C ASN A 64 3.21 8.44 16.19
N GLY A 65 4.39 9.06 16.37
CA GLY A 65 5.47 8.56 17.24
C GLY A 65 6.75 8.20 16.47
N GLU A 66 7.74 7.74 17.23
CA GLU A 66 9.00 7.22 16.70
C GLU A 66 8.80 5.81 16.12
N TYR A 67 9.50 5.52 15.02
CA TYR A 67 9.70 4.16 14.57
C TYR A 67 11.08 3.98 13.94
N ILE A 68 11.58 2.75 14.02
CA ILE A 68 12.89 2.37 13.50
C ILE A 68 12.72 1.52 12.25
N LEU A 69 13.44 1.90 11.19
CA LEU A 69 13.64 1.10 9.98
C LEU A 69 15.00 0.42 10.05
N ALA A 70 15.05 -0.85 9.64
CA ALA A 70 16.29 -1.58 9.43
C ALA A 70 16.42 -1.93 7.95
N THR A 71 17.62 -1.74 7.40
CA THR A 71 17.92 -2.04 6.01
C THR A 71 19.28 -2.69 5.83
N THR A 72 19.41 -3.49 4.77
CA THR A 72 20.71 -4.02 4.31
C THR A 72 21.47 -3.02 3.43
N LEU A 73 20.86 -1.88 3.08
CA LEU A 73 21.49 -0.81 2.30
C LEU A 73 22.33 0.09 3.21
N VAL A 74 23.62 -0.24 3.31
CA VAL A 74 24.54 0.38 4.28
C VAL A 74 25.36 1.53 3.68
N GLU A 75 25.42 1.68 2.35
CA GLU A 75 26.22 2.73 1.71
C GLU A 75 25.57 4.12 1.85
N ARG A 76 25.92 4.84 2.91
CA ARG A 76 25.39 6.17 3.24
C ARG A 76 25.52 7.21 2.11
N GLY A 77 26.58 7.12 1.30
CA GLY A 77 26.80 8.05 0.18
C GLY A 77 25.86 7.86 -1.01
N TYR A 78 25.22 6.68 -1.13
CA TYR A 78 24.28 6.38 -2.21
C TYR A 78 22.82 6.42 -1.75
N TYR A 79 22.56 6.16 -0.47
CA TYR A 79 21.20 6.05 0.07
C TYR A 79 20.97 7.06 1.20
N GLU A 80 20.27 8.14 0.87
CA GLU A 80 19.83 9.15 1.83
C GLU A 80 18.77 8.60 2.79
N VAL A 81 18.71 9.15 4.00
CA VAL A 81 17.81 8.69 5.07
C VAL A 81 16.34 8.93 4.70
N GLU A 82 16.07 10.09 4.09
CA GLU A 82 14.75 10.57 3.68
C GLU A 82 14.09 9.61 2.67
N ALA A 83 14.88 9.00 1.77
CA ALA A 83 14.38 8.06 0.78
C ALA A 83 13.77 6.79 1.40
N PHE A 84 14.27 6.35 2.58
CA PHE A 84 13.75 5.17 3.26
C PHE A 84 12.36 5.40 3.85
N HIS A 85 12.09 6.61 4.30
CA HIS A 85 10.77 7.00 4.77
C HIS A 85 9.74 6.89 3.64
N ASP A 86 10.02 7.52 2.50
CA ASP A 86 9.11 7.51 1.35
C ASP A 86 8.90 6.09 0.80
N LEU A 87 9.98 5.30 0.73
CA LEU A 87 9.91 3.89 0.36
C LEU A 87 9.05 3.09 1.34
N TYR A 88 9.20 3.30 2.65
CA TYR A 88 8.39 2.61 3.65
C TYR A 88 6.92 3.05 3.58
N HIS A 89 6.63 4.32 3.29
CA HIS A 89 5.27 4.81 3.05
C HIS A 89 4.61 4.15 1.86
N HIS A 90 5.37 3.84 0.80
CA HIS A 90 4.82 3.11 -0.34
C HIS A 90 4.26 1.73 0.03
N ARG A 91 4.73 1.12 1.15
CA ARG A 91 4.12 -0.11 1.70
C ARG A 91 2.65 0.08 2.02
N TRP A 92 2.25 1.25 2.54
CA TRP A 92 0.85 1.50 2.95
C TRP A 92 -0.13 1.41 1.78
N ASN A 93 0.33 1.63 0.54
CA ASN A 93 -0.49 1.48 -0.65
C ASN A 93 -1.10 0.07 -0.79
N ILE A 94 -0.44 -0.97 -0.24
CA ILE A 94 -0.99 -2.33 -0.26
C ILE A 94 -2.22 -2.46 0.66
N GLU A 95 -2.30 -1.69 1.73
CA GLU A 95 -3.44 -1.70 2.64
C GLU A 95 -4.66 -1.03 2.01
N GLU A 96 -4.45 0.05 1.24
CA GLU A 96 -5.50 0.65 0.41
C GLU A 96 -6.04 -0.36 -0.62
N LEU A 97 -5.15 -1.14 -1.25
CA LEU A 97 -5.52 -2.23 -2.16
C LEU A 97 -6.35 -3.32 -1.47
N TYR A 98 -5.96 -3.76 -0.27
CA TYR A 98 -6.73 -4.74 0.49
C TYR A 98 -8.11 -4.22 0.88
N ASN A 99 -8.19 -2.97 1.34
CA ASN A 99 -9.47 -2.34 1.68
C ASN A 99 -10.40 -2.28 0.47
N LEU A 100 -9.89 -1.86 -0.68
CA LEU A 100 -10.62 -1.82 -1.94
C LEU A 100 -11.08 -3.23 -2.37
N SER A 101 -10.19 -4.21 -2.35
CA SER A 101 -10.48 -5.58 -2.76
C SER A 101 -11.57 -6.22 -1.88
N LYS A 102 -11.50 -6.02 -0.56
CA LYS A 102 -12.50 -6.56 0.37
C LYS A 102 -13.82 -5.78 0.35
N SER A 103 -13.77 -4.45 0.37
CA SER A 103 -14.96 -3.62 0.59
C SER A 103 -15.76 -3.27 -0.66
N ILE A 104 -15.10 -3.22 -1.83
CA ILE A 104 -15.73 -2.81 -3.09
C ILE A 104 -15.90 -4.00 -4.02
N LEU A 105 -14.89 -4.86 -4.12
CA LEU A 105 -14.95 -6.05 -4.97
C LEU A 105 -15.46 -7.29 -4.25
N CYS A 106 -15.57 -7.27 -2.91
CA CYS A 106 -16.04 -8.39 -2.11
C CYS A 106 -15.32 -9.71 -2.41
N ILE A 107 -13.98 -9.68 -2.53
CA ILE A 107 -13.16 -10.85 -2.89
C ILE A 107 -13.33 -12.07 -1.95
N GLU A 108 -13.95 -11.88 -0.79
CA GLU A 108 -14.24 -12.94 0.18
C GLU A 108 -15.55 -13.69 -0.13
N ASP A 109 -16.38 -13.18 -1.06
CA ASP A 109 -17.68 -13.74 -1.45
C ASP A 109 -17.62 -14.28 -2.89
N PHE A 110 -17.14 -15.52 -3.04
CA PHE A 110 -17.01 -16.18 -4.33
C PHE A 110 -18.32 -16.77 -4.83
N HIS A 111 -18.59 -16.60 -6.12
CA HIS A 111 -19.80 -17.15 -6.74
C HIS A 111 -19.60 -18.59 -7.23
N SER A 112 -18.37 -18.94 -7.63
CA SER A 112 -18.04 -20.27 -8.12
C SER A 112 -17.90 -21.29 -6.99
N GLN A 113 -18.45 -22.47 -7.24
CA GLN A 113 -18.31 -23.65 -6.36
C GLN A 113 -17.13 -24.55 -6.75
N SER A 114 -16.36 -24.17 -7.78
CA SER A 114 -15.22 -24.95 -8.28
C SER A 114 -13.91 -24.23 -8.04
N GLU A 115 -12.84 -24.97 -7.74
CA GLU A 115 -11.49 -24.41 -7.55
C GLU A 115 -11.05 -23.56 -8.75
N LYS A 116 -11.33 -24.05 -9.97
CA LYS A 116 -10.99 -23.34 -11.21
C LYS A 116 -11.73 -22.02 -11.33
N GLY A 117 -13.03 -21.99 -11.03
CA GLY A 117 -13.81 -20.77 -11.12
C GLY A 117 -13.43 -19.75 -10.03
N VAL A 118 -13.12 -20.21 -8.82
CA VAL A 118 -12.57 -19.34 -7.76
C VAL A 118 -11.25 -18.69 -8.23
N LYS A 119 -10.34 -19.46 -8.82
CA LYS A 119 -9.09 -18.93 -9.39
C LYS A 119 -9.36 -17.90 -10.51
N GLN A 120 -10.35 -18.14 -11.36
CA GLN A 120 -10.74 -17.19 -12.42
C GLN A 120 -11.33 -15.90 -11.84
N GLU A 121 -12.16 -15.99 -10.80
CA GLU A 121 -12.68 -14.82 -10.11
C GLU A 121 -11.53 -13.98 -9.53
N ILE A 122 -10.58 -14.60 -8.83
CA ILE A 122 -9.39 -13.90 -8.31
C ILE A 122 -8.60 -13.21 -9.44
N GLN A 123 -8.39 -13.88 -10.57
CA GLN A 123 -7.69 -13.30 -11.72
C GLN A 123 -8.46 -12.12 -12.33
N ALA A 124 -9.79 -12.22 -12.43
CA ALA A 124 -10.64 -11.12 -12.89
C ALA A 124 -10.54 -9.90 -11.97
N HIS A 125 -10.50 -10.11 -10.65
CA HIS A 125 -10.29 -9.04 -9.68
C HIS A 125 -8.95 -8.33 -9.90
N ILE A 126 -7.86 -9.09 -10.01
CA ILE A 126 -6.52 -8.55 -10.26
C ILE A 126 -6.49 -7.76 -11.58
N LEU A 127 -7.12 -8.28 -12.63
CA LEU A 127 -7.22 -7.61 -13.92
C LEU A 127 -7.92 -6.25 -13.82
N LEU A 128 -9.09 -6.20 -13.16
CA LEU A 128 -9.86 -4.96 -12.98
C LEU A 128 -9.07 -3.91 -12.18
N LEU A 129 -8.38 -4.34 -11.12
CA LEU A 129 -7.53 -3.47 -10.32
C LEU A 129 -6.38 -2.89 -11.15
N ASN A 130 -5.70 -3.73 -11.93
CA ASN A 130 -4.60 -3.31 -12.78
C ASN A 130 -5.05 -2.33 -13.87
N LEU A 131 -6.17 -2.61 -14.56
CA LEU A 131 -6.71 -1.72 -15.58
C LEU A 131 -7.08 -0.34 -15.00
N THR A 132 -7.70 -0.33 -13.83
CA THR A 132 -8.06 0.91 -13.13
C THR A 132 -6.81 1.68 -12.73
N ARG A 133 -5.78 1.00 -12.22
CA ARG A 133 -4.53 1.63 -11.79
C ARG A 133 -3.70 2.19 -12.95
N ILE A 134 -3.67 1.49 -14.08
CA ILE A 134 -3.05 1.98 -15.32
C ILE A 134 -3.77 3.27 -15.77
N SER A 135 -5.10 3.24 -15.79
CA SER A 135 -5.90 4.40 -16.20
C SER A 135 -5.73 5.60 -15.25
N GLU A 136 -5.61 5.35 -13.94
CA GLU A 136 -5.27 6.38 -12.95
C GLU A 136 -3.89 6.98 -13.21
N ASN A 137 -2.88 6.16 -13.48
CA ASN A 137 -1.52 6.61 -13.74
C ASN A 137 -1.44 7.49 -14.99
N ASP A 138 -2.13 7.11 -16.06
CA ASP A 138 -2.20 7.88 -17.31
C ASP A 138 -2.75 9.30 -17.08
N ILE A 139 -3.78 9.44 -16.25
CA ILE A 139 -4.41 10.73 -15.94
C ILE A 139 -3.50 11.58 -15.06
N ASN A 140 -2.88 10.97 -14.05
CA ASN A 140 -1.95 11.66 -13.18
C ASN A 140 -0.75 12.20 -13.96
N HIS A 141 -0.25 11.47 -14.97
CA HIS A 141 0.80 11.95 -15.86
C HIS A 141 0.34 13.14 -16.70
N ARG A 142 -0.82 13.06 -17.35
CA ARG A 142 -1.37 14.16 -18.17
C ARG A 142 -1.61 15.45 -17.38
N GLY A 143 -1.95 15.35 -16.10
CA GLY A 143 -2.13 16.53 -15.23
C GLY A 143 -0.82 17.23 -14.87
N ASN A 144 0.30 16.49 -14.82
CA ASN A 144 1.60 17.01 -14.41
C ASN A 144 2.39 17.67 -15.56
N ASP A 145 2.07 17.37 -16.82
CA ASP A 145 2.72 17.97 -18.00
C ASP A 145 2.32 19.45 -18.24
N SER A 146 1.47 20.02 -17.38
CA SER A 146 1.19 21.47 -17.38
C SER A 146 2.22 22.21 -16.53
N ASP A 147 3.31 22.64 -17.18
CA ASP A 147 4.45 23.39 -16.64
C ASP A 147 4.07 24.75 -16.01
N CYS A 148 3.44 24.73 -14.85
CA CYS A 148 3.39 25.89 -13.96
C CYS A 148 3.86 25.50 -12.55
N ILE A 149 4.79 26.31 -12.03
CA ILE A 149 5.60 26.08 -10.82
C ILE A 149 4.75 25.94 -9.52
N ASP A 150 3.45 26.23 -9.58
CA ASP A 150 2.44 26.04 -8.52
C ASP A 150 1.80 24.63 -8.45
N SER A 151 2.18 23.72 -9.35
CA SER A 151 1.51 22.42 -9.55
C SER A 151 1.67 21.38 -8.42
N ARG A 152 2.63 21.56 -7.49
CA ARG A 152 2.81 20.64 -6.34
C ARG A 152 1.60 20.61 -5.40
N GLU A 153 0.81 21.68 -5.33
CA GLU A 153 -0.40 21.80 -4.50
C GLU A 153 -1.71 21.42 -5.23
N ASN A 154 -1.61 21.00 -6.50
CA ASN A 154 -2.74 20.73 -7.39
C ASN A 154 -2.75 19.30 -7.92
N LYS A 155 -2.25 18.34 -7.14
CA LYS A 155 -2.37 16.92 -7.51
C LYS A 155 -3.84 16.52 -7.57
N GLN A 156 -4.32 16.30 -8.79
CA GLN A 156 -5.60 15.66 -9.04
C GLN A 156 -5.44 14.16 -8.75
N LYS A 157 -6.28 13.61 -7.89
CA LYS A 157 -6.36 12.16 -7.65
C LYS A 157 -7.66 11.65 -8.25
N LEU A 158 -7.59 10.54 -8.98
CA LEU A 158 -8.78 9.87 -9.47
C LEU A 158 -9.57 9.31 -8.27
N ASN A 159 -10.90 9.41 -8.32
CA ASN A 159 -11.72 8.59 -7.43
C ASN A 159 -11.63 7.12 -7.89
N PHE A 160 -10.76 6.34 -7.25
CA PHE A 160 -10.47 4.96 -7.65
C PHE A 160 -11.74 4.09 -7.77
N LYS A 161 -12.67 4.23 -6.81
CA LYS A 161 -13.93 3.49 -6.82
C LYS A 161 -14.74 3.78 -8.10
N ASN A 162 -14.88 5.06 -8.45
CA ASN A 162 -15.61 5.44 -9.67
C ASN A 162 -14.87 4.98 -10.92
N GLY A 163 -13.54 5.08 -10.94
CA GLY A 163 -12.72 4.60 -12.05
C GLY A 163 -12.87 3.09 -12.26
N LEU A 164 -12.90 2.31 -11.18
CA LEU A 164 -13.13 0.86 -11.22
C LEU A 164 -14.50 0.53 -11.83
N PHE A 165 -15.57 1.22 -11.42
CA PHE A 165 -16.89 1.01 -12.03
C PHE A 165 -16.93 1.38 -13.51
N LEU A 166 -16.20 2.41 -13.91
CA LEU A 166 -16.11 2.78 -15.32
C LEU A 166 -15.36 1.71 -16.14
N VAL A 167 -14.25 1.18 -15.62
CA VAL A 167 -13.54 0.04 -16.22
C VAL A 167 -14.46 -1.16 -16.38
N VAL A 168 -15.21 -1.52 -15.33
CA VAL A 168 -16.18 -2.63 -15.38
C VAL A 168 -17.25 -2.38 -16.45
N ARG A 169 -17.80 -1.16 -16.52
CA ARG A 169 -18.82 -0.79 -17.51
C ARG A 169 -18.33 -0.96 -18.96
N HIS A 170 -17.08 -0.58 -19.22
CA HIS A 170 -16.50 -0.66 -20.57
C HIS A 170 -15.76 -1.97 -20.84
N LEU A 171 -15.62 -2.87 -19.86
CA LEU A 171 -14.90 -4.15 -20.00
C LEU A 171 -15.49 -5.01 -21.14
N SER A 172 -16.81 -4.95 -21.33
CA SER A 172 -17.50 -5.65 -22.41
C SER A 172 -16.93 -5.32 -23.79
N LEU A 173 -16.47 -4.09 -24.02
CA LEU A 173 -15.84 -3.67 -25.29
C LEU A 173 -14.50 -4.40 -25.51
N LEU A 174 -13.71 -4.60 -24.44
CA LEU A 174 -12.47 -5.37 -24.54
C LEU A 174 -12.75 -6.84 -24.82
N ILE A 175 -13.76 -7.42 -24.16
CA ILE A 175 -14.16 -8.81 -24.35
C ILE A 175 -14.67 -9.05 -25.78
N GLN A 176 -15.44 -8.11 -26.33
CA GLN A 176 -15.95 -8.19 -27.72
C GLN A 176 -14.85 -8.11 -28.78
N GLY A 177 -13.70 -7.51 -28.45
CA GLY A 177 -12.53 -7.60 -29.30
C GLY A 177 -11.55 -6.44 -29.12
N ILE A 178 -10.45 -6.70 -28.41
CA ILE A 178 -9.35 -5.76 -28.16
C ILE A 178 -8.91 -5.07 -29.46
N LYS A 179 -8.63 -5.80 -30.54
CA LYS A 179 -8.09 -5.19 -31.78
C LYS A 179 -9.01 -4.14 -32.41
N LYS A 180 -10.33 -4.31 -32.28
CA LYS A 180 -11.33 -3.41 -32.87
C LYS A 180 -11.72 -2.28 -31.92
N HIS A 181 -11.80 -2.58 -30.63
CA HIS A 181 -12.42 -1.69 -29.66
C HIS A 181 -11.43 -1.06 -28.67
N LEU A 182 -10.14 -1.40 -28.69
CA LEU A 182 -9.16 -0.85 -27.75
C LEU A 182 -9.11 0.68 -27.78
N LYS A 183 -9.10 1.28 -28.98
CA LYS A 183 -9.11 2.74 -29.11
C LYS A 183 -10.39 3.35 -28.54
N SER A 184 -11.54 2.78 -28.86
CA SER A 184 -12.85 3.24 -28.37
C SER A 184 -12.97 3.09 -26.85
N PHE A 185 -12.53 1.96 -26.31
CA PHE A 185 -12.44 1.70 -24.87
C PHE A 185 -11.54 2.73 -24.17
N TYR A 186 -10.34 2.97 -24.71
CA TYR A 186 -9.40 3.93 -24.16
C TYR A 186 -9.95 5.36 -24.18
N CYS A 187 -10.54 5.80 -25.29
CA CYS A 187 -11.15 7.13 -25.40
C CYS A 187 -12.29 7.29 -24.38
N ALA A 188 -13.21 6.32 -24.30
CA ALA A 188 -14.33 6.37 -23.36
C ALA A 188 -13.87 6.39 -21.90
N LEU A 189 -12.82 5.62 -21.56
CA LEU A 189 -12.20 5.69 -20.23
C LEU A 189 -11.56 7.05 -19.98
N SER A 190 -10.70 7.51 -20.88
CA SER A 190 -9.98 8.77 -20.70
C SER A 190 -10.93 9.96 -20.50
N GLU A 191 -12.01 10.02 -21.28
CA GLU A 191 -13.02 11.08 -21.17
C GLU A 191 -13.82 10.97 -19.87
N GLY A 192 -14.30 9.76 -19.55
CA GLY A 192 -15.09 9.56 -18.33
C GLY A 192 -14.29 9.81 -17.05
N LEU A 193 -13.03 9.38 -17.01
CA LEU A 193 -12.18 9.51 -15.84
C LEU A 193 -11.69 10.95 -15.62
N ALA A 194 -11.52 11.74 -16.69
CA ALA A 194 -11.17 13.16 -16.57
C ALA A 194 -12.22 13.95 -15.76
N GLY A 195 -13.49 13.57 -15.84
CA GLY A 195 -14.57 14.16 -15.03
C GLY A 195 -14.66 13.62 -13.59
N MET A 196 -13.84 12.63 -13.22
CA MET A 196 -13.91 11.94 -11.92
C MET A 196 -12.71 12.22 -11.01
N THR A 197 -11.89 13.21 -11.36
CA THR A 197 -10.77 13.64 -10.53
C THR A 197 -11.22 14.58 -9.43
N HIS A 198 -10.49 14.56 -8.32
CA HIS A 198 -10.67 15.52 -7.23
C HIS A 198 -9.32 16.07 -6.82
N ARG A 199 -9.31 17.31 -6.31
CA ARG A 199 -8.10 17.95 -5.81
C ARG A 199 -7.73 17.36 -4.45
N VAL A 200 -6.48 16.94 -4.30
CA VAL A 200 -5.94 16.50 -3.01
C VAL A 200 -5.52 17.73 -2.21
N SER A 201 -6.12 17.94 -1.03
CA SER A 201 -5.69 18.96 -0.08
C SER A 201 -4.64 18.35 0.88
N PRO A 202 -3.38 18.80 0.85
CA PRO A 202 -2.34 18.28 1.75
C PRO A 202 -2.67 18.58 3.22
N GLY A 203 -2.41 17.63 4.12
CA GLY A 203 -2.52 17.82 5.58
C GLY A 203 -3.92 17.66 6.20
N ARG A 204 -4.92 17.18 5.44
CA ARG A 204 -6.28 16.97 5.96
C ARG A 204 -6.35 15.71 6.83
N HIS A 205 -6.54 15.89 8.14
CA HIS A 205 -6.82 14.80 9.09
C HIS A 205 -8.23 14.99 9.66
N TYR A 206 -9.14 14.07 9.32
CA TYR A 206 -10.41 13.94 10.05
C TYR A 206 -10.53 12.54 10.59
N PRO A 207 -11.04 12.36 11.83
CA PRO A 207 -11.45 11.04 12.28
C PRO A 207 -12.53 10.52 11.32
N GLN A 208 -12.32 9.30 10.82
CA GLN A 208 -13.23 8.67 9.88
C GLN A 208 -14.57 8.41 10.58
N LYS A 209 -15.59 9.22 10.27
CA LYS A 209 -16.96 8.99 10.75
C LYS A 209 -17.71 8.14 9.73
N SER A 210 -17.98 6.89 10.09
CA SER A 210 -18.80 5.98 9.29
C SER A 210 -20.26 6.47 9.27
N MET A 211 -20.68 7.10 8.16
CA MET A 211 -22.09 7.45 7.93
C MET A 211 -22.87 6.28 7.31
N ARG A 212 -22.65 5.06 7.79
CA ARG A 212 -23.43 3.92 7.31
C ARG A 212 -24.91 4.16 7.61
N PRO A 213 -25.83 3.93 6.66
CA PRO A 213 -27.25 3.99 6.93
C PRO A 213 -27.56 3.10 8.13
N ARG A 214 -28.33 3.61 9.09
CA ARG A 214 -28.80 2.81 10.21
C ARG A 214 -29.66 1.68 9.65
N THR A 215 -29.18 0.45 9.71
CA THR A 215 -30.01 -0.73 9.46
C THR A 215 -30.97 -0.92 10.64
N ARG A 216 -32.13 -1.56 10.40
CA ARG A 216 -33.16 -1.86 11.42
C ARG A 216 -32.60 -2.55 12.69
N TRP A 217 -31.44 -3.17 12.58
CA TRP A 217 -30.75 -3.92 13.63
C TRP A 217 -29.74 -3.10 14.46
N ASN A 218 -29.53 -1.81 14.12
CA ASN A 218 -28.64 -0.90 14.83
C ASN A 218 -29.42 0.24 15.53
N SER A 219 -30.56 -0.09 16.13
CA SER A 219 -31.39 0.87 16.88
C SER A 219 -30.90 1.05 18.33
N PHE A 220 -30.56 2.30 18.62
CA PHE A 220 -30.41 3.02 19.89
C PHE A 220 -29.52 2.49 21.04
N ASP A 221 -29.30 1.18 21.21
CA ASP A 221 -28.56 0.65 22.39
C ASP A 221 -27.39 -0.30 22.06
N ALA A 222 -27.02 -0.46 20.79
CA ALA A 222 -25.85 -1.28 20.46
C ALA A 222 -24.55 -0.54 20.87
N PRO A 223 -23.72 -1.11 21.78
CA PRO A 223 -22.45 -0.49 22.15
C PRO A 223 -21.56 -0.35 20.92
N ALA A 224 -20.85 0.78 20.83
CA ALA A 224 -19.84 0.98 19.80
C ALA A 224 -18.87 -0.20 19.86
N ARG A 225 -18.77 -0.97 18.77
CA ARG A 225 -17.71 -1.97 18.65
C ARG A 225 -16.40 -1.18 18.60
N VAL A 226 -15.61 -1.32 19.67
CA VAL A 226 -14.21 -0.86 19.78
C VAL A 226 -13.37 -1.58 18.74
#